data_AF-A0A352EU83-F1
#
_entry.id   AF-A0A352EU83-F1
#
_cell.length_a   1.000
_cell.length_b   1.000
_cell.length_c   1.000
_cell.angle_alpha   90.00
_cell.angle_beta   90.00
_cell.angle_gamma   90.00
#
_symmetry.space_group_name_H-M   'P 1'
#
loop_
_entity.id
_entity.type
_entity.pdbx_description
1 polymer ?
#
loop_
_entity_poly.entity_id
_entity_poly.type
_entity_poly.pdbx_seq_one_letter_code
_entity_poly.pdbx_strand_id
1 'polypeptide(L)' 'TPCREGTDWLVKVFKRIAAGNGRPEDAQLMLDLCDNIEGKSFCPLGDAAAWPIQSAIKRFPEDFRKHLVSEAGVIIARSN' A
#
# COMPACT_ATOMS: atom_id res chain seq x y z
N THR A 1 13.94 -2.49 -12.44
CA THR A 1 13.88 -3.92 -12.04
C THR A 1 12.66 -4.14 -11.17
N PRO A 2 11.66 -4.92 -11.62
CA PRO A 2 10.34 -4.99 -10.99
C PRO A 2 10.40 -5.49 -9.54
N CYS A 3 11.08 -6.60 -9.26
CA CYS A 3 11.22 -7.09 -7.89
C CYS A 3 12.02 -6.15 -6.96
N ARG A 4 13.21 -5.69 -7.37
CA ARG A 4 14.10 -4.89 -6.50
C ARG A 4 13.55 -3.50 -6.22
N GLU A 5 13.20 -2.77 -7.28
CA GLU A 5 12.73 -1.38 -7.13
C GLU A 5 11.27 -1.36 -6.71
N GLY A 6 10.42 -2.23 -7.27
CA GLY A 6 9.00 -2.27 -6.94
C GLY A 6 8.74 -2.56 -5.47
N THR A 7 9.49 -3.49 -4.87
CA THR A 7 9.34 -3.78 -3.43
C THR A 7 9.85 -2.64 -2.54
N ASP A 8 10.91 -1.94 -2.93
CA ASP A 8 11.38 -0.75 -2.21
C ASP A 8 10.33 0.38 -2.25
N TRP A 9 9.71 0.60 -3.41
CA TRP A 9 8.60 1.54 -3.55
C TRP A 9 7.38 1.14 -2.72
N LEU A 10 6.99 -0.15 -2.73
CA LEU A 10 5.92 -0.66 -1.87
C LEU A 10 6.18 -0.37 -0.39
N VAL A 11 7.41 -0.61 0.09
CA VAL A 11 7.78 -0.34 1.49
C VAL A 11 7.68 1.15 1.82
N LYS A 12 8.10 2.04 0.91
CA LYS A 12 8.00 3.49 1.10
C LYS A 12 6.55 3.94 1.23
N VAL A 13 5.68 3.50 0.33
CA VAL A 13 4.25 3.85 0.36
C VAL A 13 3.58 3.26 1.60
N PHE A 14 3.85 1.98 1.90
CA PHE A 14 3.28 1.32 3.08
C PHE A 14 3.69 2.01 4.39
N LYS A 15 4.98 2.38 4.55
CA LYS A 15 5.45 3.13 5.72
C LYS A 15 4.78 4.50 5.84
N ARG A 16 4.54 5.20 4.73
CA ARG A 16 3.82 6.47 4.73
C ARG A 16 2.39 6.30 5.22
N ILE A 17 1.67 5.30 4.72
CA ILE A 17 0.32 4.97 5.21
C ILE A 17 0.38 4.60 6.69
N ALA A 18 1.25 3.67 7.09
CA ALA A 18 1.37 3.25 8.50
C ALA A 18 1.71 4.40 9.47
N ALA A 19 2.39 5.46 9.00
CA ALA A 19 2.67 6.66 9.77
C ALA A 19 1.48 7.65 9.88
N GLY A 20 0.32 7.30 9.32
CA GLY A 20 -0.87 8.17 9.27
C GLY A 20 -0.74 9.33 8.28
N ASN A 21 0.23 9.28 7.36
CA ASN A 21 0.47 10.29 6.33
C ASN A 21 0.10 9.78 4.93
N GLY A 22 -0.74 8.75 4.85
CA GLY A 22 -1.19 8.18 3.58
C GLY A 22 -2.00 9.20 2.79
N ARG A 23 -1.86 9.19 1.48
CA ARG A 23 -2.68 10.02 0.57
C ARG A 23 -3.88 9.21 0.07
N PRO A 24 -4.99 9.85 -0.34
CA PRO A 24 -6.18 9.13 -0.82
C PRO A 24 -5.87 8.12 -1.95
N GLU A 25 -4.88 8.41 -2.79
CA GLU A 25 -4.45 7.57 -3.90
C GLU A 25 -3.47 6.45 -3.51
N ASP A 26 -2.94 6.43 -2.30
CA ASP A 26 -1.83 5.52 -1.94
C ASP A 26 -2.22 4.05 -1.92
N ALA A 27 -3.46 3.74 -1.53
CA ALA A 27 -3.97 2.37 -1.57
C ALA A 27 -4.04 1.85 -3.01
N GLN A 28 -4.52 2.68 -3.94
CA GLN A 28 -4.55 2.31 -5.36
C GLN A 28 -3.14 2.20 -5.94
N LEU A 29 -2.26 3.15 -5.60
CA LEU A 29 -0.85 3.12 -6.03
C LEU A 29 -0.15 1.83 -5.59
N MET A 30 -0.42 1.32 -4.38
CA MET A 30 0.14 0.06 -3.91
C MET A 30 -0.35 -1.14 -4.74
N LEU A 31 -1.61 -1.15 -5.17
CA LEU A 31 -2.13 -2.19 -6.08
C LEU A 31 -1.45 -2.11 -7.45
N ASP A 32 -1.30 -0.91 -8.01
CA ASP A 32 -0.63 -0.71 -9.29
C ASP A 32 0.85 -1.14 -9.23
N LEU A 33 1.51 -0.92 -8.09
CA LEU A 33 2.87 -1.42 -7.85
C LEU A 33 2.91 -2.95 -7.79
N CYS A 34 1.94 -3.59 -7.14
CA CYS A 34 1.83 -5.05 -7.11
C CYS A 34 1.69 -5.63 -8.51
N ASP A 35 0.82 -5.05 -9.34
CA ASP A 35 0.60 -5.46 -10.75
C ASP A 35 1.85 -5.26 -11.62
N ASN A 36 2.76 -4.37 -11.21
CA ASN A 36 4.05 -4.16 -11.87
C ASN A 36 5.17 -5.09 -11.38
N ILE A 37 4.95 -5.82 -10.28
CA ILE A 37 5.87 -6.83 -9.75
C ILE A 37 5.42 -8.22 -10.19
N GLU A 38 4.12 -8.50 -10.08
CA GLU A 38 3.50 -9.79 -10.33
C GLU A 38 3.67 -10.22 -11.79
N GLY A 39 4.18 -11.44 -12.00
CA GLY A 39 4.41 -12.02 -13.32
C GLY A 39 5.49 -11.32 -14.16
N LYS A 40 6.13 -10.27 -13.63
CA LYS A 40 7.18 -9.49 -14.28
C LYS A 40 8.55 -9.67 -13.63
N SER A 41 8.62 -10.43 -12.53
CA SER A 41 9.84 -10.74 -11.80
C SER A 41 10.47 -12.05 -12.27
N PHE A 42 11.79 -12.19 -12.09
CA PHE A 42 12.52 -13.40 -12.54
C PHE A 42 12.14 -14.67 -11.76
N CYS A 43 11.82 -14.53 -10.47
CA CYS A 43 11.47 -15.65 -9.61
C CYS A 43 10.16 -15.37 -8.84
N PRO A 44 9.51 -16.42 -8.28
CA PRO A 44 8.22 -16.31 -7.60
C PRO A 44 8.23 -15.45 -6.33
N LEU A 45 9.40 -15.03 -5.85
CA LEU A 45 9.50 -14.14 -4.69
C LEU A 45 8.86 -12.78 -4.96
N GLY A 46 8.90 -12.29 -6.21
CA GLY A 46 8.23 -11.05 -6.58
C GLY A 46 6.72 -11.13 -6.34
N ASP A 47 6.11 -12.19 -6.85
CA ASP A 47 4.68 -12.44 -6.68
C ASP A 47 4.33 -12.65 -5.20
N ALA A 48 5.15 -13.43 -4.49
CA ALA A 48 5.01 -13.66 -3.06
C ALA A 48 5.12 -12.38 -2.21
N ALA A 49 5.81 -11.34 -2.71
CA ALA A 49 5.87 -10.03 -2.06
C ALA A 49 4.64 -9.16 -2.37
N ALA A 50 4.00 -9.33 -3.53
CA ALA A 50 2.84 -8.57 -3.97
C ALA A 50 1.52 -9.07 -3.35
N TRP A 51 1.31 -10.40 -3.28
CA TRP A 51 0.05 -10.98 -2.79
C TRP A 51 -0.35 -10.59 -1.36
N PRO A 52 0.56 -10.48 -0.37
CA PRO A 52 0.19 -10.03 0.97
C PRO A 52 -0.38 -8.62 0.97
N ILE A 53 0.14 -7.73 0.12
CA ILE A 53 -0.33 -6.35 0.01
C ILE A 53 -1.72 -6.30 -0.64
N GLN A 54 -1.90 -6.97 -1.78
CA GLN A 54 -3.20 -7.07 -2.45
C GLN A 54 -4.27 -7.66 -1.50
N SER A 55 -3.92 -8.71 -0.76
CA SER A 55 -4.79 -9.34 0.23
C SER A 55 -5.13 -8.40 1.38
N ALA A 56 -4.14 -7.70 1.93
CA ALA A 56 -4.34 -6.75 3.03
C ALA A 56 -5.31 -5.63 2.64
N ILE A 57 -5.12 -5.02 1.47
CA ILE A 57 -5.99 -3.93 0.97
C ILE A 57 -7.41 -4.47 0.73
N LYS A 58 -7.54 -5.64 0.12
CA LYS A 58 -8.85 -6.26 -0.18
C LYS A 58 -9.60 -6.69 1.08
N ARG A 59 -8.91 -7.22 2.09
CA ARG A 59 -9.52 -7.80 3.29
C ARG A 59 -9.72 -6.79 4.41
N PHE A 60 -8.85 -5.77 4.50
CA PHE A 60 -8.85 -4.77 5.56
C PHE A 60 -8.90 -3.33 5.02
N PRO A 61 -9.81 -2.99 4.09
CA PRO A 61 -9.84 -1.65 3.48
C PRO A 61 -10.07 -0.53 4.51
N GLU A 62 -10.79 -0.83 5.59
CA GLU A 62 -11.04 0.08 6.70
C GLU A 62 -9.74 0.52 7.39
N ASP A 63 -8.79 -0.40 7.54
CA ASP A 63 -7.53 -0.11 8.22
C ASP A 63 -6.64 0.78 7.38
N PHE A 64 -6.64 0.62 6.06
CA PHE A 64 -5.98 1.56 5.16
C PHE A 64 -6.65 2.93 5.24
N ARG A 65 -7.98 3.00 5.14
CA ARG A 65 -8.72 4.27 5.14
C ARG A 65 -8.48 5.12 6.40
N LYS A 66 -8.38 4.51 7.58
CA LYS A 66 -8.07 5.21 8.85
C LYS A 66 -6.75 5.98 8.80
N HIS A 67 -5.83 5.54 7.96
CA HIS A 67 -4.49 6.10 7.85
C HIS A 67 -4.29 6.98 6.59
N LEU A 68 -5.33 7.14 5.77
CA LEU A 68 -5.32 8.08 4.65
C LEU A 68 -5.79 9.44 5.14
N VAL A 69 -4.97 10.46 4.91
CA VAL A 69 -5.25 11.86 5.17
C VAL A 69 -6.03 12.40 3.97
N SER A 70 -7.26 12.87 4.18
CA SER A 70 -7.95 13.69 3.19
C SER A 70 -7.37 15.11 3.21
N GLU A 71 -7.52 15.88 2.13
CA GLU A 71 -7.00 17.26 2.05
C GLU A 71 -7.52 18.20 3.16
N ALA A 72 -8.50 17.77 3.96
CA ALA A 72 -8.80 18.34 5.26
C ALA A 72 -7.98 17.61 6.34
N GLY A 73 -6.71 18.01 6.51
CA GLY A 73 -5.95 17.59 7.68
C GLY A 73 -6.76 17.81 8.96
N VAL A 74 -6.71 16.84 9.88
CA VAL A 74 -7.30 16.80 11.23
C VAL A 74 -8.55 15.88 11.39
N ILE A 75 -8.28 14.72 12.02
CA ILE A 75 -9.14 13.95 12.95
C ILE A 75 -10.35 13.18 12.37
N ILE A 76 -10.23 11.84 12.35
CA ILE A 76 -11.38 10.92 12.54
C ILE A 76 -11.17 9.99 13.77
N ALA A 77 -10.44 10.47 14.79
CA ALA A 77 -10.14 9.71 16.00
C ALA A 77 -10.44 10.45 17.31
N ARG A 78 -11.47 11.31 17.35
CA ARG A 78 -12.07 11.76 18.62
C ARG A 78 -13.59 11.72 18.54
N SER A 79 -14.16 10.58 18.90
CA SER A 79 -15.54 10.49 19.40
C SER A 79 -15.61 9.35 20.41
N ASN A 80 -15.40 9.70 21.69
CA ASN A 80 -16.12 9.12 22.82
C ASN A 80 -16.96 10.25 23.41
#